data_AF-A0A2A2D4B2-F1
#
_entry.id   AF-A0A2A2D4B2-F1
#
_cell.length_a   1.000
_cell.length_b   1.000
_cell.length_c   1.000
_cell.angle_alpha   90.00
_cell.angle_beta   90.00
_cell.angle_gamma   90.00
#
_symmetry.space_group_name_H-M   'P 1'
#
loop_
_entity.id
_entity.type
_entity.pdbx_description
1 polymer ?
#
loop_
_entity_poly.entity_id
_entity_poly.type
_entity_poly.pdbx_seq_one_letter_code
_entity_poly.pdbx_strand_id
1 'polypeptide(L)'
;MPPTFTNDQISAKATQLGLITEGEELPRHQRSKVVAALLQERPRSAAASPVAARIVIQPGGAVEVDGRPFPWLVQSDLIEVTLQPDGAGMVRLTLPARSIQIREPAPESES
;
A
#
# COMPACT_ATOMS: atom_id res chain seq x y z
N MET A 1 18.39 7.95 -7.10
CA MET A 1 19.53 7.02 -7.15
C MET A 1 18.98 5.61 -7.26
N PRO A 2 19.42 4.78 -8.22
CA PRO A 2 19.06 3.36 -8.23
C PRO A 2 19.57 2.70 -6.93
N PRO A 3 18.84 1.73 -6.36
CA PRO A 3 19.25 1.08 -5.12
C PRO A 3 20.49 0.22 -5.36
N THR A 4 21.62 0.65 -4.81
CA THR A 4 22.87 -0.10 -4.87
C THR A 4 22.89 -1.12 -3.73
N PHE A 5 22.83 -2.42 -4.05
CA PHE A 5 23.07 -3.50 -3.09
C PHE A 5 24.57 -3.81 -3.04
N THR A 6 25.09 -4.10 -1.85
CA THR A 6 26.50 -4.50 -1.70
C THR A 6 26.71 -5.91 -2.23
N ASN A 7 27.96 -6.26 -2.57
CA ASN A 7 28.28 -7.62 -2.98
C ASN A 7 27.93 -8.64 -1.88
N ASP A 8 28.14 -8.29 -0.62
CA ASP A 8 27.81 -9.16 0.52
C ASP A 8 26.31 -9.44 0.61
N GLN A 9 25.46 -8.43 0.37
CA GLN A 9 24.00 -8.59 0.34
C GLN A 9 23.56 -9.50 -0.81
N ILE A 10 24.21 -9.38 -1.96
CA ILE A 10 23.94 -10.20 -3.13
C ILE A 10 24.39 -11.65 -2.88
N SER A 11 25.59 -11.88 -2.35
CA SER A 11 26.08 -13.22 -2.05
C SER A 11 25.23 -13.90 -0.99
N ALA A 12 24.91 -13.22 0.12
CA ALA A 12 24.05 -13.75 1.16
C ALA A 12 22.67 -14.15 0.62
N LYS A 13 22.09 -13.31 -0.26
CA LYS A 13 20.80 -13.63 -0.89
C LYS A 13 20.90 -14.80 -1.86
N ALA A 14 22.00 -14.92 -2.60
CA ALA A 14 22.21 -16.03 -3.51
C ALA A 14 22.34 -17.36 -2.77
N THR A 15 23.04 -17.37 -1.63
CA THR A 15 23.10 -18.54 -0.72
C THR A 15 21.72 -18.89 -0.18
N GLN A 16 20.93 -17.90 0.26
CA GLN A 16 19.56 -18.11 0.73
C GLN A 16 18.64 -18.71 -0.35
N LEU A 17 18.83 -18.30 -1.60
CA LEU A 17 18.08 -18.81 -2.75
C LEU A 17 18.58 -20.18 -3.26
N GLY A 18 19.63 -20.74 -2.64
CA GLY A 18 20.24 -22.00 -3.05
C GLY A 18 20.94 -21.94 -4.42
N LEU A 19 21.33 -20.74 -4.86
CA LEU A 19 21.98 -20.52 -6.16
C LEU A 19 23.50 -20.76 -6.11
N ILE A 20 24.08 -20.57 -4.93
CA ILE A 20 25.49 -20.80 -4.61
C ILE A 20 25.61 -21.35 -3.19
N THR A 21 26.75 -21.95 -2.88
CA THR A 21 27.17 -22.26 -1.51
C THR A 21 27.97 -21.12 -0.88
N GLU A 22 28.15 -21.13 0.44
CA GLU A 22 28.89 -20.09 1.15
C GLU A 22 30.37 -20.08 0.71
N GLY A 23 30.85 -18.93 0.23
CA GLY A 23 32.21 -18.77 -0.30
C GLY A 23 32.36 -19.01 -1.81
N GLU A 24 31.29 -19.43 -2.50
CA GLU A 24 31.28 -19.64 -3.95
C GLU A 24 30.95 -18.34 -4.71
N GLU A 25 31.54 -18.15 -5.89
CA GLU A 25 31.34 -16.93 -6.68
C GLU A 25 30.01 -16.98 -7.45
N LEU A 26 29.18 -15.94 -7.29
CA LEU A 26 27.89 -15.87 -7.98
C LEU A 26 28.06 -15.69 -9.50
N PRO A 27 27.52 -16.60 -10.34
CA PRO A 27 27.59 -16.43 -11.79
C PRO A 27 26.94 -15.13 -12.25
N ARG A 28 27.59 -14.41 -13.18
CA ARG A 28 27.15 -13.09 -13.66
C ARG A 28 25.70 -13.08 -14.16
N HIS A 29 25.24 -14.16 -14.81
CA HIS A 29 23.87 -14.27 -15.31
C HIS A 29 22.81 -14.41 -14.20
N GLN A 30 23.20 -14.89 -13.02
CA GLN A 30 22.30 -15.05 -11.87
C GLN A 30 22.25 -13.80 -11.00
N ARG A 31 23.25 -12.91 -11.11
CA ARG A 31 23.32 -11.66 -10.36
C ARG A 31 22.07 -10.80 -10.53
N SER A 32 21.56 -10.68 -11.75
CA SER A 32 20.32 -9.93 -12.02
C SER A 32 19.10 -10.53 -11.31
N LYS A 33 19.01 -11.87 -11.24
CA LYS A 33 17.93 -12.59 -10.55
C LYS A 33 17.97 -12.37 -9.04
N VAL A 34 19.18 -12.38 -8.46
CA VAL A 34 19.40 -12.14 -7.04
C VAL A 34 19.09 -10.68 -6.66
N VAL A 35 19.54 -9.72 -7.47
CA VAL A 35 19.21 -8.30 -7.28
C VAL A 35 17.70 -8.06 -7.41
N ALA A 36 17.02 -8.72 -8.36
CA ALA A 36 15.56 -8.65 -8.46
C ALA A 36 14.86 -9.21 -7.21
N ALA A 37 15.34 -10.32 -6.65
CA ALA A 37 14.81 -10.86 -5.39
C ALA A 37 15.04 -9.89 -4.21
N LEU A 38 16.22 -9.27 -4.11
CA LEU A 38 16.52 -8.25 -3.11
C LEU A 38 15.63 -7.01 -3.25
N LEU A 39 15.25 -6.64 -4.48
CA LEU A 39 14.31 -5.55 -4.74
C LEU A 39 12.88 -5.87 -4.31
N GLN A 40 12.45 -7.13 -4.46
CA GLN A 40 11.13 -7.59 -4.04
C GLN A 40 11.03 -7.72 -2.51
N GLU A 41 12.12 -8.07 -1.85
CA GLU A 41 12.18 -8.20 -0.39
C GLU A 41 12.49 -6.92 0.35
N ARG A 42 12.91 -5.86 -0.36
CA ARG A 42 12.82 -4.55 0.26
C ARG A 42 11.38 -4.40 0.71
N PRO A 43 11.13 -4.18 2.01
CA PRO A 43 9.83 -3.65 2.38
C PRO A 43 9.67 -2.44 1.47
N ARG A 44 8.66 -2.44 0.59
CA ARG A 44 8.18 -1.20 0.00
C ARG A 44 8.14 -0.28 1.18
N SER A 45 9.01 0.74 1.18
CA SER A 45 9.08 1.67 2.29
C SER A 45 7.64 2.02 2.56
N ALA A 46 7.11 1.53 3.67
CA ALA A 46 5.78 1.86 4.13
C ALA A 46 5.98 3.31 4.53
N ALA A 47 5.97 4.20 3.53
CA ALA A 47 5.88 5.62 3.72
C ALA A 47 4.66 5.72 4.60
N ALA A 48 4.92 5.98 5.89
CA ALA A 48 3.97 5.74 6.97
C ALA A 48 2.61 6.16 6.48
N SER A 49 1.70 5.20 6.31
CA SER A 49 0.40 5.48 5.70
C SER A 49 -0.17 6.68 6.44
N PRO A 50 -0.43 7.79 5.74
CA PRO A 50 -0.81 9.02 6.41
C PRO A 50 -2.04 8.75 7.25
N VAL A 51 -1.87 8.90 8.56
CA VAL A 51 -2.94 8.68 9.54
C VAL A 51 -3.77 9.95 9.59
N ALA A 52 -5.02 9.86 9.16
CA ALA A 52 -5.96 10.97 9.30
C ALA A 52 -6.16 11.31 10.77
N ALA A 53 -6.18 12.59 11.12
CA ALA A 53 -6.59 13.01 12.45
C ALA A 53 -8.11 12.81 12.65
N ARG A 54 -8.90 13.04 11.60
CA ARG A 54 -10.36 12.97 11.61
C ARG A 54 -10.95 12.57 10.26
N ILE A 55 -11.91 11.66 10.28
CA ILE A 55 -12.79 11.35 9.15
C ILE A 55 -14.23 11.75 9.51
N VAL A 56 -14.90 12.49 8.62
CA VAL A 56 -16.32 12.84 8.74
C VAL A 56 -17.08 12.29 7.54
N ILE A 57 -18.09 11.47 7.81
CA ILE A 57 -19.04 10.99 6.80
C ILE A 57 -20.33 11.80 6.95
N GLN A 58 -20.67 12.56 5.91
CA GLN A 58 -21.87 13.38 5.87
C GLN A 58 -23.07 12.62 5.29
N PRO A 59 -24.30 13.06 5.60
CA PRO A 59 -25.48 12.62 4.88
C PRO A 59 -25.32 12.82 3.36
N GLY A 60 -25.80 11.87 2.56
CA GLY A 60 -25.63 11.90 1.10
C GLY A 60 -24.28 11.33 0.61
N GLY A 61 -23.43 10.81 1.50
CA GLY A 61 -22.25 10.04 1.13
C GLY A 61 -20.97 10.86 0.90
N ALA A 62 -21.00 12.17 1.17
CA ALA A 62 -19.79 12.98 1.12
C ALA A 62 -18.85 12.62 2.29
N VAL A 63 -17.57 12.43 1.98
CA VAL A 63 -16.53 12.08 2.96
C VAL A 63 -15.50 13.20 3.02
N GLU A 64 -15.20 13.66 4.23
CA GLU A 64 -14.13 14.62 4.52
C GLU A 64 -13.04 13.95 5.37
N VAL A 65 -11.78 14.22 5.04
CA VAL A 65 -10.62 13.78 5.79
C VAL A 65 -9.79 15.00 6.18
N ASP A 66 -9.59 15.21 7.48
CA ASP A 66 -8.91 16.39 8.03
C ASP A 66 -9.45 17.73 7.49
N GLY A 67 -10.77 17.78 7.23
CA GLY A 67 -11.47 18.95 6.70
C GLY A 67 -11.34 19.16 5.18
N ARG A 68 -10.80 18.19 4.44
CA ARG A 68 -10.71 18.22 2.97
C ARG A 68 -11.61 17.17 2.33
N PRO A 69 -12.25 17.46 1.18
CA PRO A 69 -13.10 16.48 0.49
C PRO A 69 -12.26 15.30 -0.03
N PHE A 70 -12.82 14.09 0.10
CA PHE A 70 -12.25 12.89 -0.49
C PHE A 70 -12.29 12.96 -2.04
N PRO A 71 -11.27 12.47 -2.78
CA PRO A 71 -10.08 11.74 -2.33
C PRO A 71 -8.96 12.63 -1.80
N TRP A 72 -8.61 12.45 -0.52
CA TRP A 72 -7.55 13.20 0.16
C TRP A 72 -6.17 12.55 -0.02
N LEU A 73 -6.13 11.24 -0.34
CA LEU A 73 -4.89 10.50 -0.45
C LEU A 73 -5.00 9.35 -1.45
N VAL A 74 -4.10 9.35 -2.43
CA VAL A 74 -3.95 8.29 -3.42
C VAL A 74 -2.79 7.41 -2.98
N GLN A 75 -3.05 6.46 -2.09
CA GLN A 75 -2.19 5.28 -1.93
C GLN A 75 -3.00 4.07 -2.44
N SER A 76 -2.52 3.46 -3.52
CA SER A 76 -3.17 2.33 -4.20
C SER A 76 -3.38 1.11 -3.31
N ASP A 77 -2.53 0.93 -2.30
CA ASP A 77 -2.54 -0.24 -1.42
C ASP A 77 -3.69 -0.21 -0.39
N LEU A 78 -4.45 0.88 -0.34
CA LEU A 78 -5.56 1.11 0.60
C LEU A 78 -6.95 1.07 -0.07
N ILE A 79 -7.01 0.87 -1.39
CA ILE A 79 -8.23 0.84 -2.18
C ILE A 79 -8.37 -0.55 -2.81
N GLU A 80 -9.36 -1.31 -2.39
CA GLU A 80 -9.72 -2.60 -2.98
C GLU A 80 -10.97 -2.43 -3.83
N VAL A 81 -10.88 -2.75 -5.12
CA VAL A 81 -12.00 -2.68 -6.05
C VAL A 81 -12.35 -4.10 -6.49
N THR A 82 -13.54 -4.55 -6.12
CA THR A 82 -14.10 -5.82 -6.59
C THR A 82 -15.17 -5.52 -7.62
N LEU A 83 -14.97 -5.98 -8.85
CA LEU A 83 -15.96 -5.86 -9.92
C LEU A 83 -16.65 -7.21 -10.16
N GLN A 84 -17.96 -7.19 -10.29
CA GLN A 84 -18.80 -8.30 -10.72
C GLN A 84 -18.87 -8.35 -12.26
N PRO A 85 -19.23 -9.51 -12.84
CA PRO A 85 -19.28 -9.69 -14.31
C PRO A 85 -20.31 -8.80 -15.03
N ASP A 86 -21.33 -8.31 -14.31
CA ASP A 86 -22.34 -7.38 -14.79
C ASP A 86 -21.87 -5.91 -14.79
N GLY A 87 -20.63 -5.66 -14.35
CA GLY A 87 -20.05 -4.33 -14.23
C GLY A 87 -20.39 -3.62 -12.92
N ALA A 88 -21.22 -4.20 -12.04
CA ALA A 88 -21.41 -3.70 -10.69
C ALA A 88 -20.16 -3.94 -9.85
N GLY A 89 -19.83 -3.05 -8.91
CA GLY A 89 -18.60 -3.17 -8.14
C GLY A 89 -18.71 -2.66 -6.73
N MET A 90 -17.90 -3.23 -5.85
CA MET A 90 -17.70 -2.76 -4.49
C MET A 90 -16.31 -2.18 -4.37
N VAL A 91 -16.22 -0.95 -3.87
CA VAL A 91 -14.95 -0.30 -3.55
C VAL A 91 -14.82 -0.28 -2.03
N ARG A 92 -13.82 -1.00 -1.50
CA ARG A 92 -13.46 -0.98 -0.09
C ARG A 92 -12.24 -0.09 0.11
N LEU A 93 -12.40 0.92 0.96
CA LEU A 93 -11.35 1.87 1.29
C LEU A 93 -10.93 1.67 2.75
N THR A 94 -9.63 1.45 2.98
CA THR A 94 -9.06 1.34 4.33
C THR A 94 -8.29 2.60 4.68
N LEU A 95 -8.77 3.38 5.64
CA LEU A 95 -8.11 4.60 6.09
C LEU A 95 -7.73 4.47 7.57
N PRO A 96 -6.43 4.50 7.94
CA PRO A 96 -6.05 4.64 9.33
C PRO A 96 -6.42 6.05 9.82
N ALA A 97 -7.21 6.13 10.88
CA ALA A 97 -7.63 7.40 11.48
C ALA A 97 -7.59 7.35 13.01
N ARG A 98 -7.30 8.50 13.63
CA ARG A 98 -7.38 8.64 15.09
C ARG A 98 -8.82 8.78 15.58
N SER A 99 -9.71 9.33 14.75
CA SER A 99 -11.11 9.56 15.09
C SER A 99 -12.00 9.46 13.85
N ILE A 100 -13.13 8.79 14.01
CA ILE A 100 -14.15 8.60 12.96
C ILE A 100 -15.48 9.13 13.51
N GLN A 101 -16.14 10.01 12.75
CA GLN A 101 -17.46 10.54 13.09
C GLN A 101 -18.43 10.35 11.91
N ILE A 102 -19.56 9.71 12.17
CA ILE A 102 -20.68 9.58 11.24
C ILE A 102 -21.74 10.58 11.67
N ARG A 103 -22.19 11.45 10.77
CA ARG A 103 -23.28 12.39 11.03
C ARG A 103 -24.58 11.79 10.50
N GLU A 104 -25.54 11.62 11.38
CA GLU A 104 -26.89 11.23 10.98
C GLU A 104 -27.57 12.37 10.21
N PRO A 105 -28.37 12.05 9.19
CA PRO A 105 -29.23 13.05 8.55
C PRO A 105 -30.18 13.65 9.60
N ALA A 106 -30.37 14.96 9.54
CA ALA A 106 -31.46 15.57 10.30
C ALA A 106 -32.79 14.96 9.81
N PRO A 107 -33.72 14.62 10.72
CA PRO A 107 -35.03 14.13 10.30
C PRO A 107 -35.67 15.18 9.38
N GLU A 108 -36.07 14.75 8.17
CA GLU A 108 -36.86 15.60 7.28
C GLU A 108 -38.15 15.96 8.03
N SER A 109 -38.29 17.24 8.38
CA SER A 109 -39.58 17.76 8.80
C SER A 109 -40.52 17.71 7.60
N GLU A 110 -41.34 16.67 7.52
CA GLU A 110 -42.52 16.65 6.64
C GLU A 110 -43.33 17.92 6.93
N SER A 111 -43.47 18.77 5.91
CA SER A 111 -44.32 19.97 5.90
C SER A 111 -45.48 19.76 4.94
#